data_AF-A0A8C7SNZ8-F1
#
_entry.id   AF-A0A8C7SNZ8-F1
#
_cell.length_a   1.000
_cell.length_b   1.000
_cell.length_c   1.000
_cell.angle_alpha   90.00
_cell.angle_beta   90.00
_cell.angle_gamma   90.00
#
_symmetry.space_group_name_H-M   'P 1'
#
loop_
_entity.id
_entity.type
_entity.pdbx_description
1 polymer ?
#
loop_
_entity_poly.entity_id
_entity_poly.type
_entity_poly.pdbx_seq_one_letter_code
_entity_poly.pdbx_strand_id
1 'polypeptide(L)'
;MAAHKPVEWVQAVINRFDEQLPVKTGHQNNHTKVSTEHNKECLINISKYKFSHVISGLTNILKNVNNMRIFGEAAEKNLYLSQLIILDTLEKCLASQSKDCLRLDETMLVKQLLPEICHFIHTYREGHQHAAELRASASGVLFSLSCNNFNAVFSRISTRLQELTVCSEDTVDVHDIELVQYINVDCSKLKRLLQETVLKFKALKKPAQLAVINSLEKAFWNWVENYPDEFTMLYQRTQTDMADAAERLFDLVDSFAESAKRKAAVWPLQIILLILCPEITHIISREVVEESKANKAGFVQYTTDCCPMDRVSHLSCRSSRVIMGLLAASLISLLLV
;
A
#
# COMPACT_ATOMS: atom_id res chain seq x y z
N MET A 1 -37.55 -17.54 18.95
CA MET A 1 -37.35 -16.11 19.33
C MET A 1 -36.01 -15.81 20.03
N ALA A 2 -35.06 -16.74 20.17
CA ALA A 2 -33.80 -16.50 20.89
C ALA A 2 -32.63 -15.96 20.03
N ALA A 3 -32.76 -15.94 18.70
CA ALA A 3 -31.68 -15.56 17.77
C ALA A 3 -31.60 -14.05 17.45
N HIS A 4 -32.59 -13.24 17.85
CA HIS A 4 -32.62 -11.79 17.57
C HIS A 4 -31.86 -10.94 18.59
N LYS A 5 -31.84 -11.35 19.86
CA LYS A 5 -31.15 -10.64 20.95
C LYS A 5 -29.67 -10.38 20.67
N PRO A 6 -28.90 -11.28 20.03
CA PRO A 6 -27.48 -11.08 19.76
C PRO A 6 -27.12 -9.95 18.78
N VAL A 7 -28.06 -9.48 17.96
CA VAL A 7 -27.78 -8.41 16.97
C VAL A 7 -28.12 -7.05 17.54
N GLU A 8 -29.21 -6.96 18.31
CA GLU A 8 -29.68 -5.72 18.95
C GLU A 8 -28.65 -5.12 19.91
N TRP A 9 -27.94 -5.95 20.69
CA TRP A 9 -26.91 -5.43 21.59
C TRP A 9 -25.66 -4.93 20.84
N VAL A 10 -25.28 -5.58 19.74
CA VAL A 10 -24.18 -5.11 18.88
C VAL A 10 -24.53 -3.75 18.31
N GLN A 11 -25.77 -3.59 17.82
CA GLN A 11 -26.26 -2.31 17.33
C GLN A 11 -26.28 -1.24 18.43
N ALA A 12 -26.66 -1.59 19.66
CA ALA A 12 -26.62 -0.65 20.78
C ALA A 12 -25.19 -0.17 21.09
N VAL A 13 -24.17 -1.03 21.00
CA VAL A 13 -22.77 -0.63 21.18
C VAL A 13 -22.32 0.29 20.03
N ILE A 14 -22.68 -0.05 18.78
CA ILE A 14 -22.40 0.77 17.60
C ILE A 14 -23.01 2.17 17.75
N ASN A 15 -24.28 2.25 18.17
CA ASN A 15 -24.97 3.52 18.39
C ASN A 15 -24.31 4.35 19.51
N ARG A 16 -23.94 3.72 20.63
CA ARG A 16 -23.22 4.41 21.71
C ARG A 16 -21.86 4.94 21.27
N PHE A 17 -21.13 4.17 20.46
CA PHE A 17 -19.87 4.62 19.88
C PHE A 17 -20.09 5.85 18.99
N ASP A 18 -21.09 5.79 18.10
CA ASP A 18 -21.46 6.89 17.19
C ASP A 18 -21.88 8.17 17.94
N GLU A 19 -22.75 8.05 18.95
CA GLU A 19 -23.23 9.16 19.78
C GLU A 19 -22.12 9.86 20.57
N GLN A 20 -21.04 9.15 20.91
CA GLN A 20 -19.93 9.68 21.72
C GLN A 20 -18.78 10.27 20.89
N LEU A 21 -18.90 10.26 19.55
CA LEU A 21 -17.88 10.86 18.70
C LEU A 21 -17.77 12.37 18.94
N PRO A 22 -16.54 12.95 18.88
CA PRO A 22 -16.31 14.38 19.07
C PRO A 22 -17.21 15.28 18.21
N VAL A 23 -17.52 14.87 16.98
CA VAL A 23 -18.38 15.63 16.05
C VAL A 23 -19.82 15.78 16.55
N LYS A 24 -20.31 14.88 17.40
CA LYS A 24 -21.67 14.93 17.96
C LYS A 24 -21.73 15.55 19.35
N THR A 25 -20.69 15.34 20.13
CA THR A 25 -20.62 15.78 21.54
C THR A 25 -20.03 17.18 21.70
N GLY A 26 -19.22 17.65 20.74
CA GLY A 26 -18.59 18.96 20.76
C GLY A 26 -17.41 19.06 21.73
N HIS A 27 -17.68 19.07 23.04
CA HIS A 27 -16.64 19.17 24.07
C HIS A 27 -16.32 17.79 24.67
N GLN A 28 -15.05 17.40 24.60
CA GLN A 28 -14.54 16.14 25.15
C GLN A 28 -13.88 16.39 26.50
N ASN A 29 -14.38 15.75 27.55
CA ASN A 29 -13.74 15.70 28.86
C ASN A 29 -13.04 14.35 29.08
N ASN A 30 -12.33 14.17 30.19
CA ASN A 30 -11.61 12.91 30.43
C ASN A 30 -12.54 11.69 30.48
N HIS A 31 -13.76 11.86 31.02
CA HIS A 31 -14.74 10.79 31.10
C HIS A 31 -15.25 10.36 29.72
N THR A 32 -15.59 11.31 28.84
CA THR A 32 -16.06 11.00 27.48
C THR A 32 -14.97 10.32 26.67
N LYS A 33 -13.71 10.76 26.79
CA LYS A 33 -12.58 10.10 26.12
C LYS A 33 -12.41 8.64 26.55
N VAL A 34 -12.44 8.37 27.86
CA VAL A 34 -12.34 7.00 28.39
C VAL A 34 -13.52 6.14 27.93
N SER A 35 -14.73 6.71 27.91
CA SER A 35 -15.93 6.02 27.44
C SER A 35 -15.85 5.68 25.95
N THR A 36 -15.38 6.60 25.10
CA THR A 36 -15.18 6.36 23.67
C THR A 36 -14.15 5.27 23.41
N GLU A 37 -13.00 5.30 24.10
CA GLU A 37 -11.99 4.23 24.00
C GLU A 37 -12.53 2.88 24.50
N HIS A 38 -13.33 2.87 25.57
CA HIS A 38 -13.97 1.65 26.04
C HIS A 38 -14.94 1.06 24.99
N ASN A 39 -15.78 1.90 24.38
CA ASN A 39 -16.71 1.46 23.33
C ASN A 39 -15.96 0.93 22.09
N LYS A 40 -14.85 1.58 21.72
CA LYS A 40 -13.95 1.12 20.66
C LYS A 40 -13.36 -0.26 20.96
N GLU A 41 -12.79 -0.45 22.15
CA GLU A 41 -12.26 -1.76 22.57
C GLU A 41 -13.36 -2.84 22.61
N CYS A 42 -14.58 -2.46 23.01
CA CYS A 42 -15.72 -3.37 22.91
C CYS A 42 -15.99 -3.76 21.45
N LEU A 43 -16.10 -2.80 20.54
CA LEU A 43 -16.35 -3.08 19.12
C LEU A 43 -15.25 -3.96 18.51
N ILE A 44 -13.98 -3.72 18.83
CA ILE A 44 -12.86 -4.56 18.39
C ILE A 44 -13.04 -6.00 18.88
N ASN A 45 -13.37 -6.20 20.15
CA ASN A 45 -13.58 -7.55 20.69
C ASN A 45 -14.81 -8.24 20.11
N ILE A 46 -15.90 -7.50 19.87
CA ILE A 46 -17.12 -8.00 19.23
C ILE A 46 -16.84 -8.40 17.78
N SER A 47 -16.00 -7.63 17.08
CA SER A 47 -15.66 -7.87 15.66
C SER A 47 -15.09 -9.27 15.42
N LYS A 48 -14.42 -9.87 16.41
CA LYS A 48 -13.89 -11.25 16.35
C LYS A 48 -14.97 -12.31 16.14
N TYR A 49 -16.23 -12.00 16.51
CA TYR A 49 -17.36 -12.94 16.43
C TYR A 49 -18.49 -12.44 15.51
N LYS A 50 -18.65 -11.12 15.37
CA LYS A 50 -19.72 -10.46 14.61
C LYS A 50 -19.16 -9.43 13.61
N PHE A 51 -18.07 -9.79 12.96
CA PHE A 51 -17.29 -8.93 12.06
C PHE A 51 -18.14 -8.12 11.07
N SER A 52 -18.95 -8.79 10.24
CA SER A 52 -19.71 -8.11 9.17
C SER A 52 -20.66 -7.05 9.72
N HIS A 53 -21.30 -7.31 10.87
CA HIS A 53 -22.20 -6.32 11.50
C HIS A 53 -21.42 -5.13 12.05
N VAL A 54 -20.28 -5.37 12.72
CA VAL A 54 -19.45 -4.30 13.27
C VAL A 54 -18.85 -3.44 12.16
N ILE A 55 -18.23 -4.06 11.15
CA ILE A 55 -17.62 -3.33 10.03
C ILE A 55 -18.67 -2.56 9.23
N SER A 56 -19.85 -3.14 8.98
CA SER A 56 -20.93 -2.42 8.27
C SER A 56 -21.43 -1.23 9.09
N GLY A 57 -21.62 -1.40 10.41
CA GLY A 57 -21.99 -0.33 11.31
C GLY A 57 -20.98 0.82 11.33
N LEU A 58 -19.69 0.49 11.48
CA LEU A 58 -18.59 1.48 11.46
C LEU A 58 -18.48 2.17 10.09
N THR A 59 -18.65 1.44 8.99
CA THR A 59 -18.65 2.00 7.62
C THR A 59 -19.81 2.99 7.43
N ASN A 60 -20.99 2.66 7.94
CA ASN A 60 -22.16 3.55 7.88
C ASN A 60 -21.94 4.81 8.74
N ILE A 61 -21.34 4.67 9.92
CA ILE A 61 -20.97 5.84 10.75
C ILE A 61 -19.99 6.73 9.99
N LEU A 62 -18.94 6.16 9.39
CA LEU A 62 -17.95 6.91 8.60
C LEU A 62 -18.62 7.69 7.46
N LYS A 63 -19.49 7.03 6.69
CA LYS A 63 -20.29 7.66 5.63
C LYS A 63 -21.15 8.81 6.13
N ASN A 64 -21.83 8.60 7.25
CA ASN A 64 -22.70 9.64 7.83
C ASN A 64 -21.88 10.85 8.27
N VAL A 65 -20.78 10.61 8.98
CA VAL A 65 -19.86 11.65 9.46
C VAL A 65 -19.26 12.46 8.31
N ASN A 66 -18.83 11.79 7.23
CA ASN A 66 -18.28 12.45 6.03
C ASN A 66 -19.28 13.37 5.31
N ASN A 67 -20.58 13.10 5.44
CA ASN A 67 -21.65 13.88 4.80
C ASN A 67 -22.25 14.96 5.73
N MET A 68 -21.73 15.11 6.95
CA MET A 68 -22.21 16.14 7.87
C MET A 68 -21.82 17.55 7.38
N ARG A 69 -22.75 18.49 7.50
CA ARG A 69 -22.47 19.91 7.29
C ARG A 69 -21.83 20.49 8.54
N ILE A 70 -20.55 20.82 8.44
CA ILE A 70 -19.75 21.33 9.55
C ILE A 70 -19.41 22.80 9.29
N PHE A 71 -19.51 23.62 10.34
CA PHE A 71 -19.23 25.06 10.27
C PHE A 71 -18.37 25.47 11.47
N GLY A 72 -17.24 26.11 11.18
CA GLY A 72 -16.33 26.64 12.18
C GLY A 72 -15.20 25.68 12.58
N GLU A 73 -14.04 26.27 12.90
CA GLU A 73 -12.77 25.56 13.13
C GLU A 73 -12.85 24.49 14.23
N ALA A 74 -13.55 24.78 15.33
CA ALA A 74 -13.72 23.80 16.42
C ALA A 74 -14.53 22.56 15.98
N ALA A 75 -15.54 22.76 15.13
CA ALA A 75 -16.36 21.68 14.62
C ALA A 75 -15.62 20.87 13.55
N GLU A 76 -14.80 21.52 12.71
CA GLU A 76 -13.91 20.85 11.74
C GLU A 76 -12.87 19.98 12.45
N LYS A 77 -12.26 20.48 13.53
CA LYS A 77 -11.35 19.69 14.37
C LYS A 77 -12.04 18.46 14.96
N ASN A 78 -13.28 18.61 15.43
CA ASN A 78 -14.06 17.51 15.97
C ASN A 78 -14.47 16.48 14.91
N LEU A 79 -14.79 16.92 13.69
CA LEU A 79 -15.02 16.05 12.54
C LEU A 79 -13.77 15.20 12.27
N TYR A 80 -12.63 15.85 12.16
CA TYR A 80 -11.35 15.20 11.91
C TYR A 80 -11.01 14.14 12.98
N LEU A 81 -11.11 14.50 14.27
CA LEU A 81 -10.86 13.57 15.36
C LEU A 81 -11.82 12.37 15.32
N SER A 82 -13.08 12.59 14.95
CA SER A 82 -14.06 11.52 14.81
C SER A 82 -13.70 10.57 13.67
N GLN A 83 -13.29 11.10 12.51
CA GLN A 83 -12.84 10.30 11.38
C GLN A 83 -11.64 9.42 11.76
N LEU A 84 -10.64 9.98 12.45
CA LEU A 84 -9.50 9.20 12.94
C LEU A 84 -9.91 8.08 13.90
N ILE A 85 -10.78 8.35 14.86
CA ILE A 85 -11.26 7.33 15.81
C ILE A 85 -11.98 6.20 15.06
N ILE A 86 -12.81 6.52 14.07
CA ILE A 86 -13.52 5.52 13.27
C ILE A 86 -12.53 4.69 12.44
N LEU A 87 -11.58 5.32 11.76
CA LEU A 87 -10.58 4.65 10.93
C LEU A 87 -9.66 3.75 11.77
N ASP A 88 -9.15 4.21 12.92
CA ASP A 88 -8.36 3.39 13.85
C ASP A 88 -9.16 2.18 14.38
N THR A 89 -10.45 2.37 14.65
CA THR A 89 -11.33 1.27 15.08
C THR A 89 -11.54 0.24 13.96
N LEU A 90 -11.77 0.70 12.72
CA LEU A 90 -11.90 -0.16 11.53
C LEU A 90 -10.63 -0.96 11.29
N GLU A 91 -9.47 -0.31 11.35
CA GLU A 91 -8.15 -0.93 11.20
C GLU A 91 -7.97 -2.07 12.22
N LYS A 92 -8.19 -1.80 13.50
CA LYS A 92 -8.05 -2.80 14.57
C LYS A 92 -9.04 -3.96 14.45
N CYS A 93 -10.26 -3.70 13.97
CA CYS A 93 -11.24 -4.76 13.69
C CYS A 93 -10.77 -5.66 12.54
N LEU A 94 -10.22 -5.09 11.46
CA LEU A 94 -9.68 -5.83 10.32
C LEU A 94 -8.43 -6.63 10.70
N ALA A 95 -7.51 -6.03 11.45
CA ALA A 95 -6.30 -6.69 11.92
C ALA A 95 -6.58 -7.84 12.90
N SER A 96 -7.70 -7.78 13.63
CA SER A 96 -8.13 -8.82 14.58
C SER A 96 -8.89 -9.98 13.93
N GLN A 97 -9.03 -10.01 12.60
CA GLN A 97 -9.81 -11.03 11.90
C GLN A 97 -9.15 -12.42 12.00
N SER A 98 -9.90 -13.42 12.46
CA SER A 98 -9.45 -14.82 12.46
C SER A 98 -9.59 -15.46 11.07
N LYS A 99 -8.75 -16.47 10.77
CA LYS A 99 -8.81 -17.21 9.49
C LYS A 99 -10.16 -17.92 9.26
N ASP A 100 -10.90 -18.26 10.32
CA ASP A 100 -12.22 -18.87 10.21
C ASP A 100 -13.33 -17.88 9.82
N CYS A 101 -13.04 -16.57 9.91
CA CYS A 101 -13.93 -15.50 9.47
C CYS A 101 -13.92 -15.31 7.94
N LEU A 102 -13.13 -16.06 7.16
CA LEU A 102 -12.99 -15.84 5.71
C LEU A 102 -14.25 -16.13 4.88
N ARG A 103 -15.33 -16.66 5.48
CA ARG A 103 -16.66 -16.83 4.84
C ARG A 103 -17.57 -15.59 4.93
N LEU A 104 -17.01 -14.44 5.29
CA LEU A 104 -17.78 -13.20 5.42
C LEU A 104 -18.11 -12.60 4.07
N ASP A 105 -19.10 -11.71 4.08
CA ASP A 105 -19.62 -11.01 2.90
C ASP A 105 -18.56 -10.06 2.30
N GLU A 106 -17.66 -10.62 1.47
CA GLU A 106 -16.69 -9.87 0.66
C GLU A 106 -17.36 -8.73 -0.10
N THR A 107 -18.63 -8.90 -0.48
CA THR A 107 -19.45 -7.88 -1.12
C THR A 107 -19.52 -6.61 -0.29
N MET A 108 -19.67 -6.70 1.04
CA MET A 108 -19.75 -5.53 1.90
C MET A 108 -18.41 -4.80 1.96
N LEU A 109 -17.31 -5.54 2.10
CA LEU A 109 -15.96 -4.95 2.11
C LEU A 109 -15.63 -4.26 0.78
N VAL A 110 -15.95 -4.91 -0.34
CA VAL A 110 -15.66 -4.41 -1.69
C VAL A 110 -16.57 -3.25 -2.09
N LYS A 111 -17.88 -3.36 -1.84
CA LYS A 111 -18.87 -2.39 -2.33
C LYS A 111 -19.15 -1.26 -1.35
N GLN A 112 -18.83 -1.42 -0.06
CA GLN A 112 -19.13 -0.39 0.94
C GLN A 112 -17.88 0.19 1.57
N LEU A 113 -16.98 -0.63 2.14
CA LEU A 113 -15.83 -0.12 2.88
C LEU A 113 -14.73 0.41 1.94
N LEU A 114 -14.31 -0.40 0.97
CA LEU A 114 -13.18 -0.05 0.08
C LEU A 114 -13.38 1.29 -0.65
N PRO A 115 -14.57 1.65 -1.19
CA PRO A 115 -14.79 2.95 -1.80
C PRO A 115 -14.59 4.13 -0.84
N GLU A 116 -15.04 4.01 0.42
CA GLU A 116 -14.85 5.06 1.43
C GLU A 116 -13.36 5.25 1.77
N ILE A 117 -12.62 4.14 1.91
CA ILE A 117 -11.18 4.20 2.18
C ILE A 117 -10.43 4.80 0.99
N CYS A 118 -10.80 4.44 -0.24
CA CYS A 118 -10.24 5.06 -1.44
C CYS A 118 -10.50 6.56 -1.48
N HIS A 119 -11.72 7.00 -1.13
CA HIS A 119 -12.05 8.43 -1.06
C HIS A 119 -11.10 9.20 -0.13
N PHE A 120 -10.79 8.67 1.06
CA PHE A 120 -9.81 9.30 1.96
C PHE A 120 -8.41 9.38 1.35
N ILE A 121 -7.95 8.32 0.68
CA ILE A 121 -6.63 8.28 0.06
C ILE A 121 -6.55 9.29 -1.11
N HIS A 122 -7.62 9.40 -1.90
CA HIS A 122 -7.67 10.19 -3.13
C HIS A 122 -7.91 11.68 -2.89
N THR A 123 -8.85 12.03 -2.02
CA THR A 123 -9.32 13.42 -1.88
C THR A 123 -8.40 14.30 -1.04
N TYR A 124 -7.75 13.76 0.00
CA TYR A 124 -7.00 14.57 0.96
C TYR A 124 -5.55 14.86 0.55
N ARG A 125 -5.22 15.04 -0.74
CA ARG A 125 -3.83 15.05 -1.25
C ARG A 125 -2.97 16.20 -0.76
N GLU A 126 -3.43 17.45 -0.86
CA GLU A 126 -2.65 18.63 -0.45
C GLU A 126 -3.57 19.77 -0.01
N GLY A 127 -3.13 20.62 0.93
CA GLY A 127 -3.81 21.86 1.34
C GLY A 127 -4.69 21.80 2.60
N HIS A 128 -5.06 20.60 3.09
CA HIS A 128 -5.75 20.46 4.38
C HIS A 128 -4.76 20.18 5.52
N GLN A 129 -4.89 20.90 6.65
CA GLN A 129 -4.01 20.73 7.82
C GLN A 129 -3.92 19.28 8.33
N HIS A 130 -5.00 18.52 8.17
CA HIS A 130 -5.15 17.15 8.69
C HIS A 130 -5.10 16.06 7.61
N ALA A 131 -4.84 16.42 6.36
CA ALA A 131 -4.92 15.52 5.21
C ALA A 131 -3.95 14.33 5.30
N ALA A 132 -2.72 14.57 5.77
CA ALA A 132 -1.68 13.56 5.85
C ALA A 132 -2.01 12.47 6.87
N GLU A 133 -2.49 12.85 8.05
CA GLU A 133 -2.86 11.93 9.13
C GLU A 133 -4.12 11.12 8.76
N LEU A 134 -5.13 11.73 8.14
CA LEU A 134 -6.30 10.98 7.62
C LEU A 134 -5.88 9.96 6.56
N ARG A 135 -5.00 10.34 5.63
CA ARG A 135 -4.47 9.40 4.64
C ARG A 135 -3.72 8.26 5.30
N ALA A 136 -2.86 8.56 6.27
CA ALA A 136 -2.09 7.55 6.99
C ALA A 136 -3.04 6.54 7.66
N SER A 137 -4.05 7.03 8.38
CA SER A 137 -5.05 6.17 9.02
C SER A 137 -5.86 5.36 8.00
N ALA A 138 -6.33 5.98 6.91
CA ALA A 138 -7.04 5.26 5.84
C ALA A 138 -6.15 4.20 5.15
N SER A 139 -4.86 4.48 4.98
CA SER A 139 -3.91 3.52 4.43
C SER A 139 -3.66 2.33 5.38
N GLY A 140 -3.69 2.54 6.71
CA GLY A 140 -3.66 1.46 7.70
C GLY A 140 -4.87 0.54 7.62
N VAL A 141 -6.06 1.12 7.41
CA VAL A 141 -7.29 0.34 7.14
C VAL A 141 -7.15 -0.47 5.85
N LEU A 142 -6.65 0.15 4.76
CA LEU A 142 -6.45 -0.54 3.48
C LEU A 142 -5.42 -1.68 3.59
N PHE A 143 -4.31 -1.45 4.29
CA PHE A 143 -3.30 -2.46 4.58
C PHE A 143 -3.93 -3.64 5.31
N SER A 144 -4.63 -3.40 6.42
CA SER A 144 -5.28 -4.44 7.22
C SER A 144 -6.35 -5.21 6.42
N LEU A 145 -7.13 -4.51 5.60
CA LEU A 145 -8.09 -5.14 4.68
C LEU A 145 -7.40 -6.08 3.68
N SER A 146 -6.30 -5.62 3.09
CA SER A 146 -5.58 -6.39 2.06
C SER A 146 -4.87 -7.64 2.60
N CYS A 147 -4.63 -7.74 3.90
CA CYS A 147 -4.08 -8.95 4.54
C CYS A 147 -4.94 -10.18 4.23
N ASN A 148 -6.27 -10.06 4.34
CA ASN A 148 -7.23 -11.15 4.12
C ASN A 148 -8.01 -11.03 2.80
N ASN A 149 -8.11 -9.82 2.23
CA ASN A 149 -8.89 -9.56 1.01
C ASN A 149 -8.03 -8.99 -0.13
N PHE A 150 -6.79 -9.46 -0.28
CA PHE A 150 -5.88 -9.03 -1.35
C PHE A 150 -6.53 -9.08 -2.74
N ASN A 151 -7.23 -10.17 -3.08
CA ASN A 151 -7.81 -10.33 -4.42
C ASN A 151 -8.83 -9.24 -4.77
N ALA A 152 -9.60 -8.76 -3.79
CA ALA A 152 -10.54 -7.67 -3.98
C ALA A 152 -9.81 -6.36 -4.35
N VAL A 153 -8.79 -6.00 -3.57
CA VAL A 153 -8.02 -4.77 -3.81
C VAL A 153 -7.20 -4.88 -5.10
N PHE A 154 -6.57 -6.03 -5.34
CA PHE A 154 -5.83 -6.32 -6.56
C PHE A 154 -6.74 -6.29 -7.80
N SER A 155 -7.97 -6.82 -7.73
CA SER A 155 -8.92 -6.74 -8.84
C SER A 155 -9.25 -5.29 -9.20
N ARG A 156 -9.44 -4.42 -8.20
CA ARG A 156 -9.68 -2.99 -8.44
C ARG A 156 -8.48 -2.33 -9.15
N ILE A 157 -7.27 -2.59 -8.68
CA ILE A 157 -6.03 -2.09 -9.29
C ILE A 157 -5.87 -2.61 -10.73
N SER A 158 -6.07 -3.91 -10.94
CA SER A 158 -5.96 -4.59 -12.24
C SER A 158 -6.98 -4.05 -13.26
N THR A 159 -8.24 -3.86 -12.83
CA THR A 159 -9.27 -3.22 -13.66
C THR A 159 -8.86 -1.81 -14.06
N ARG A 160 -8.37 -0.98 -13.11
CA ARG A 160 -7.89 0.36 -13.46
C ARG A 160 -6.72 0.30 -14.43
N LEU A 161 -5.73 -0.56 -14.20
CA LEU A 161 -4.61 -0.71 -15.13
C LEU A 161 -5.10 -1.04 -16.55
N GLN A 162 -6.07 -1.95 -16.66
CA GLN A 162 -6.66 -2.33 -17.95
C GLN A 162 -7.37 -1.14 -18.63
N GLU A 163 -8.21 -0.40 -17.91
CA GLU A 163 -8.89 0.78 -18.43
C GLU A 163 -7.89 1.82 -18.96
N LEU A 164 -6.79 2.02 -18.25
CA LEU A 164 -5.74 2.97 -18.64
C LEU A 164 -4.95 2.56 -19.88
N THR A 165 -4.93 1.27 -20.25
CA THR A 165 -4.29 0.83 -21.52
C THR A 165 -5.04 1.27 -22.77
N VAL A 166 -6.35 1.52 -22.65
CA VAL A 166 -7.22 1.94 -23.76
C VAL A 166 -7.69 3.39 -23.62
N CYS A 167 -7.24 4.09 -22.58
CA CYS A 167 -7.63 5.47 -22.31
C CYS A 167 -7.04 6.43 -23.35
N SER A 168 -7.91 7.17 -24.04
CA SER A 168 -7.52 8.17 -25.04
C SER A 168 -7.28 9.56 -24.45
N GLU A 169 -7.80 9.86 -23.26
CA GLU A 169 -7.70 11.19 -22.62
C GLU A 169 -6.28 11.52 -22.16
N ASP A 170 -5.85 12.78 -22.33
CA ASP A 170 -4.50 13.20 -21.95
C ASP A 170 -4.31 13.34 -20.43
N THR A 171 -5.40 13.67 -19.72
CA THR A 171 -5.45 13.62 -18.26
C THR A 171 -5.80 12.21 -17.81
N VAL A 172 -4.82 11.51 -17.23
CA VAL A 172 -5.00 10.14 -16.75
C VAL A 172 -5.20 10.12 -15.25
N ASP A 173 -6.33 9.57 -14.81
CA ASP A 173 -6.59 9.28 -13.40
C ASP A 173 -5.83 8.02 -12.95
N VAL A 174 -4.79 8.22 -12.13
CA VAL A 174 -3.92 7.17 -11.59
C VAL A 174 -4.23 6.81 -10.13
N HIS A 175 -5.32 7.33 -9.56
CA HIS A 175 -5.60 7.22 -8.13
C HIS A 175 -5.70 5.78 -7.62
N ASP A 176 -6.36 4.88 -8.36
CA ASP A 176 -6.47 3.46 -7.98
C ASP A 176 -5.14 2.70 -8.20
N ILE A 177 -4.22 3.19 -9.04
CA ILE A 177 -2.88 2.59 -9.22
C ILE A 177 -2.05 2.76 -7.95
N GLU A 178 -2.13 3.94 -7.35
CA GLU A 178 -1.39 4.26 -6.14
C GLU A 178 -1.81 3.42 -4.93
N LEU A 179 -2.94 2.71 -4.97
CA LEU A 179 -3.31 1.76 -3.92
C LEU A 179 -2.25 0.67 -3.70
N VAL A 180 -1.47 0.34 -4.75
CA VAL A 180 -0.35 -0.61 -4.68
C VAL A 180 0.63 -0.28 -3.56
N GLN A 181 0.83 1.02 -3.23
CA GLN A 181 1.78 1.43 -2.21
C GLN A 181 1.29 1.25 -0.77
N TYR A 182 0.01 0.94 -0.57
CA TYR A 182 -0.65 0.89 0.74
C TYR A 182 -1.15 -0.51 1.13
N ILE A 183 -1.03 -1.49 0.24
CA ILE A 183 -1.48 -2.85 0.50
C ILE A 183 -0.38 -3.70 1.13
N ASN A 184 -0.81 -4.70 1.89
CA ASN A 184 0.03 -5.76 2.42
C ASN A 184 0.46 -6.71 1.30
N VAL A 185 1.76 -6.81 1.07
CA VAL A 185 2.36 -7.58 -0.02
C VAL A 185 3.38 -8.58 0.55
N ASP A 186 3.08 -9.87 0.45
CA ASP A 186 4.05 -10.96 0.60
C ASP A 186 4.75 -11.26 -0.74
N CYS A 187 5.73 -12.16 -0.74
CA CYS A 187 6.52 -12.52 -1.92
C CYS A 187 5.63 -12.99 -3.09
N SER A 188 4.59 -13.78 -2.82
CA SER A 188 3.67 -14.26 -3.85
C SER A 188 2.83 -13.12 -4.44
N LYS A 189 2.36 -12.19 -3.60
CA LYS A 189 1.60 -11.01 -4.04
C LYS A 189 2.47 -10.04 -4.83
N LEU A 190 3.73 -9.84 -4.42
CA LEU A 190 4.69 -9.01 -5.15
C LEU A 190 4.94 -9.57 -6.55
N LYS A 191 5.15 -10.88 -6.66
CA LYS A 191 5.26 -11.57 -7.95
C LYS A 191 4.06 -11.29 -8.85
N ARG A 192 2.83 -11.41 -8.33
CA ARG A 192 1.60 -11.13 -9.08
C ARG A 192 1.52 -9.68 -9.56
N LEU A 193 1.91 -8.70 -8.73
CA LEU A 193 1.95 -7.29 -9.10
C LEU A 193 2.95 -7.01 -10.24
N LEU A 194 4.14 -7.63 -10.18
CA LEU A 194 5.15 -7.51 -11.24
C LEU A 194 4.65 -8.10 -12.56
N GLN A 195 4.10 -9.32 -12.53
CA GLN A 195 3.56 -9.99 -13.72
C GLN A 195 2.44 -9.17 -14.38
N GLU A 196 1.50 -8.67 -13.57
CA GLU A 196 0.39 -7.85 -14.04
C GLU A 196 0.88 -6.53 -14.68
N THR A 197 1.91 -5.94 -14.08
CA THR A 197 2.53 -4.72 -14.59
C THR A 197 3.22 -4.97 -15.93
N VAL A 198 4.05 -6.01 -16.05
CA VAL A 198 4.76 -6.35 -17.29
C VAL A 198 3.80 -6.47 -18.48
N LEU A 199 2.63 -7.08 -18.27
CA LEU A 199 1.63 -7.28 -19.32
C LEU A 199 1.04 -5.96 -19.86
N LYS A 200 0.92 -4.93 -19.01
CA LYS A 200 0.17 -3.70 -19.33
C LYS A 200 1.05 -2.47 -19.52
N PHE A 201 2.25 -2.45 -18.94
CA PHE A 201 3.08 -1.25 -18.78
C PHE A 201 3.33 -0.50 -20.09
N LYS A 202 3.67 -1.20 -21.18
CA LYS A 202 3.96 -0.57 -22.48
C LYS A 202 2.76 0.15 -23.09
N ALA A 203 1.54 -0.33 -22.80
CA ALA A 203 0.30 0.25 -23.32
C ALA A 203 -0.19 1.46 -22.49
N LEU A 204 0.36 1.66 -21.29
CA LEU A 204 0.00 2.80 -20.45
C LEU A 204 0.60 4.10 -20.97
N LYS A 205 -0.12 5.21 -20.79
CA LYS A 205 0.42 6.55 -20.99
C LYS A 205 1.50 6.87 -19.94
N LYS A 206 2.39 7.81 -20.26
CA LYS A 206 3.54 8.18 -19.42
C LYS A 206 3.19 8.53 -17.96
N PRO A 207 2.10 9.27 -17.64
CA PRO A 207 1.72 9.53 -16.25
C PRO A 207 1.36 8.26 -15.47
N ALA A 208 0.65 7.33 -16.09
CA ALA A 208 0.29 6.05 -15.49
C ALA A 208 1.51 5.14 -15.32
N GLN A 209 2.42 5.10 -16.31
CA GLN A 209 3.71 4.39 -16.18
C GLN A 209 4.49 4.90 -14.96
N LEU A 210 4.58 6.22 -14.79
CA LEU A 210 5.29 6.81 -13.64
C LEU A 210 4.60 6.49 -12.30
N ALA A 211 3.26 6.51 -12.25
CA ALA A 211 2.51 6.15 -11.05
C ALA A 211 2.74 4.68 -10.66
N VAL A 212 2.76 3.76 -11.63
CA VAL A 212 3.09 2.35 -11.41
C VAL A 212 4.52 2.21 -10.86
N ILE A 213 5.49 2.90 -11.46
CA ILE A 213 6.89 2.83 -11.04
C ILE A 213 7.04 3.24 -9.56
N ASN A 214 6.48 4.39 -9.21
CA ASN A 214 6.55 4.91 -7.85
C ASN A 214 5.84 3.98 -6.85
N SER A 215 4.69 3.42 -7.24
CA SER A 215 3.90 2.57 -6.35
C SER A 215 4.57 1.21 -6.10
N LEU A 216 5.21 0.63 -7.13
CA LEU A 216 5.95 -0.62 -6.99
C LEU A 216 7.19 -0.47 -6.10
N GLU A 217 7.89 0.67 -6.16
CA GLU A 217 9.00 0.96 -5.23
C GLU A 217 8.51 0.87 -3.77
N LYS A 218 7.38 1.49 -3.46
CA LYS A 218 6.80 1.48 -2.10
C LYS A 218 6.27 0.10 -1.70
N ALA A 219 5.66 -0.63 -2.61
CA ALA A 219 5.19 -1.99 -2.36
C ALA A 219 6.35 -2.95 -2.02
N PHE A 220 7.49 -2.81 -2.70
CA PHE A 220 8.71 -3.57 -2.36
C PHE A 220 9.17 -3.27 -0.94
N TRP A 221 9.22 -2.00 -0.54
CA TRP A 221 9.60 -1.64 0.82
C TRP A 221 8.64 -2.17 1.87
N ASN A 222 7.34 -2.06 1.59
CA ASN A 222 6.32 -2.65 2.45
C ASN A 222 6.55 -4.17 2.64
N TRP A 223 6.88 -4.89 1.56
CA TRP A 223 7.22 -6.31 1.64
C TRP A 223 8.45 -6.55 2.52
N VAL A 224 9.55 -5.84 2.30
CA VAL A 224 10.80 -6.00 3.08
C VAL A 224 10.58 -5.69 4.57
N GLU A 225 9.81 -4.65 4.89
CA GLU A 225 9.54 -4.22 6.27
C GLU A 225 8.64 -5.22 7.02
N ASN A 226 7.67 -5.83 6.33
CA ASN A 226 6.69 -6.73 6.96
C ASN A 226 7.07 -8.22 6.87
N TYR A 227 7.92 -8.60 5.92
CA TYR A 227 8.33 -9.98 5.63
C TYR A 227 9.86 -10.11 5.42
N PRO A 228 10.69 -9.67 6.39
CA PRO A 228 12.15 -9.68 6.23
C PRO A 228 12.74 -11.09 6.04
N ASP A 229 12.09 -12.12 6.59
CA ASP A 229 12.51 -13.52 6.42
C ASP A 229 12.34 -13.98 4.97
N GLU A 230 11.24 -13.59 4.30
CA GLU A 230 11.01 -13.91 2.88
C GLU A 230 12.06 -13.24 1.98
N PHE A 231 12.42 -11.99 2.30
CA PHE A 231 13.49 -11.28 1.60
C PHE A 231 14.84 -11.98 1.78
N THR A 232 15.15 -12.44 2.99
CA THR A 232 16.37 -13.23 3.25
C THR A 232 16.37 -14.54 2.45
N MET A 233 15.21 -15.21 2.36
CA MET A 233 15.05 -16.46 1.62
C MET A 233 15.19 -16.30 0.10
N LEU A 234 14.95 -15.11 -0.46
CA LEU A 234 15.13 -14.81 -1.88
C LEU A 234 16.54 -15.17 -2.38
N TYR A 235 17.56 -14.94 -1.55
CA TYR A 235 18.96 -15.23 -1.88
C TYR A 235 19.38 -16.67 -1.58
N GLN A 236 18.51 -17.45 -0.95
CA GLN A 236 18.74 -18.87 -0.65
C GLN A 236 18.01 -19.79 -1.61
N ARG A 237 16.94 -19.31 -2.26
CA ARG A 237 16.09 -20.10 -3.15
C ARG A 237 15.76 -19.33 -4.41
N THR A 238 16.08 -19.92 -5.55
CA THR A 238 15.78 -19.33 -6.85
C THR A 238 14.27 -19.10 -7.02
N GLN A 239 13.87 -17.85 -7.30
CA GLN A 239 12.50 -17.44 -7.61
C GLN A 239 12.39 -17.11 -9.10
N THR A 240 12.45 -18.13 -9.97
CA THR A 240 12.54 -17.95 -11.44
C THR A 240 11.44 -17.05 -12.01
N ASP A 241 10.18 -17.31 -11.69
CA ASP A 241 9.05 -16.52 -12.21
C ASP A 241 9.11 -15.03 -11.80
N MET A 242 9.61 -14.76 -10.59
CA MET A 242 9.73 -13.39 -10.08
C MET A 242 10.89 -12.68 -10.77
N ALA A 243 12.03 -13.36 -10.91
CA ALA A 243 13.19 -12.86 -11.62
C ALA A 243 12.85 -12.56 -13.09
N ASP A 244 12.16 -13.46 -13.78
CA ASP A 244 11.72 -13.26 -15.17
C ASP A 244 10.80 -12.03 -15.31
N ALA A 245 9.86 -11.85 -14.38
CA ALA A 245 8.98 -10.69 -14.39
C ALA A 245 9.75 -9.40 -14.09
N ALA A 246 10.66 -9.42 -13.12
CA ALA A 246 11.48 -8.27 -12.75
C ALA A 246 12.44 -7.88 -13.89
N GLU A 247 13.04 -8.85 -14.57
CA GLU A 247 13.92 -8.64 -15.71
C GLU A 247 13.18 -7.97 -16.88
N ARG A 248 12.02 -8.52 -17.26
CA ARG A 248 11.18 -7.92 -18.31
C ARG A 248 10.72 -6.52 -17.95
N LEU A 249 10.37 -6.29 -16.69
CA LEU A 249 9.96 -4.96 -16.23
C LEU A 249 11.15 -3.98 -16.25
N PHE A 250 12.36 -4.44 -15.94
CA PHE A 250 13.57 -3.61 -16.02
C PHE A 250 13.76 -3.07 -17.44
N ASP A 251 13.65 -3.92 -18.45
CA ASP A 251 13.83 -3.53 -19.86
C ASP A 251 12.75 -2.52 -20.31
N LEU A 252 11.51 -2.70 -19.85
CA LEU A 252 10.40 -1.77 -20.10
C LEU A 252 10.61 -0.40 -19.44
N VAL A 253 11.09 -0.40 -18.19
CA VAL A 253 11.37 0.82 -17.43
C VAL A 253 12.60 1.55 -17.99
N ASP A 254 13.60 0.82 -18.44
CA ASP A 254 14.80 1.37 -19.10
C ASP A 254 14.42 2.07 -20.41
N SER A 255 13.56 1.43 -21.22
CA SER A 255 13.01 2.06 -22.44
C SER A 255 12.21 3.33 -22.16
N PHE A 256 11.58 3.47 -20.98
CA PHE A 256 10.88 4.70 -20.59
C PHE A 256 11.84 5.85 -20.25
N ALA A 257 13.07 5.53 -19.82
CA ALA A 257 14.07 6.43 -19.27
C ALA A 257 14.86 7.22 -20.34
N GLU A 258 14.16 7.80 -21.32
CA GLU A 258 14.75 8.47 -22.49
C GLU A 258 15.50 9.79 -22.16
N SER A 259 15.27 10.38 -20.99
CA SER A 259 15.88 11.65 -20.58
C SER A 259 16.51 11.56 -19.20
N ALA A 260 17.50 12.41 -18.90
CA ALA A 260 18.16 12.45 -17.59
C ALA A 260 17.17 12.59 -16.43
N LYS A 261 16.12 13.41 -16.60
CA LYS A 261 15.05 13.58 -15.61
C LYS A 261 14.29 12.27 -15.36
N ARG A 262 13.94 11.51 -16.41
CA ARG A 262 13.24 10.23 -16.26
C ARG A 262 14.14 9.15 -15.72
N LYS A 263 15.41 9.09 -16.15
CA LYS A 263 16.42 8.19 -15.56
C LYS A 263 16.48 8.34 -14.05
N ALA A 264 16.59 9.57 -13.55
CA ALA A 264 16.60 9.83 -12.11
C ALA A 264 15.31 9.37 -11.41
N ALA A 265 14.16 9.48 -12.05
CA ALA A 265 12.87 9.09 -11.47
C ALA A 265 12.68 7.56 -11.40
N VAL A 266 13.19 6.81 -12.38
CA VAL A 266 13.01 5.35 -12.44
C VAL A 266 14.12 4.57 -11.74
N TRP A 267 15.23 5.23 -11.45
CA TRP A 267 16.43 4.65 -10.87
C TRP A 267 16.17 3.80 -9.61
N PRO A 268 15.34 4.24 -8.63
CA PRO A 268 15.05 3.43 -7.45
C PRO A 268 14.41 2.07 -7.78
N LEU A 269 13.46 2.05 -8.72
CA LEU A 269 12.79 0.82 -9.12
C LEU A 269 13.73 -0.07 -9.93
N GLN A 270 14.53 0.48 -10.86
CA GLN A 270 15.50 -0.32 -11.62
C GLN A 270 16.46 -1.08 -10.72
N ILE A 271 16.91 -0.46 -9.62
CA ILE A 271 17.70 -1.14 -8.61
C ILE A 271 16.91 -2.27 -7.94
N ILE A 272 15.70 -1.98 -7.47
CA ILE A 272 14.84 -2.99 -6.81
C ILE A 272 14.64 -4.20 -7.73
N LEU A 273 14.41 -3.98 -9.02
CA LEU A 273 14.24 -5.06 -9.99
C LEU A 273 15.51 -5.92 -10.13
N LEU A 274 16.71 -5.33 -10.02
CA LEU A 274 17.96 -6.09 -9.99
C LEU A 274 18.13 -6.88 -8.69
N ILE A 275 17.75 -6.31 -7.54
CA ILE A 275 17.74 -7.00 -6.23
C ILE A 275 16.83 -8.24 -6.28
N LEU A 276 15.71 -8.15 -7.01
CA LEU A 276 14.78 -9.28 -7.21
C LEU A 276 15.33 -10.35 -8.17
N CYS A 277 16.47 -10.11 -8.83
CA CYS A 277 17.12 -11.02 -9.77
C CYS A 277 18.55 -11.41 -9.31
N PRO A 278 18.69 -12.23 -8.25
CA PRO A 278 20.02 -12.56 -7.69
C PRO A 278 20.95 -13.28 -8.66
N GLU A 279 20.42 -13.99 -9.67
CA GLU A 279 21.26 -14.63 -10.70
C GLU A 279 21.87 -13.62 -11.67
N ILE A 280 21.17 -12.53 -11.98
CA ILE A 280 21.66 -11.50 -12.90
C ILE A 280 22.81 -10.73 -12.25
N THR A 281 22.71 -10.44 -10.95
CA THR A 281 23.81 -9.82 -10.21
C THR A 281 25.05 -10.72 -10.16
N HIS A 282 24.88 -12.04 -10.06
CA HIS A 282 25.98 -13.02 -10.16
C HIS A 282 26.55 -13.16 -11.58
N ILE A 283 25.74 -12.97 -12.63
CA ILE A 283 26.23 -13.04 -14.02
C ILE A 283 27.00 -11.77 -14.39
N ILE A 284 26.54 -10.60 -13.95
CA ILE A 284 27.19 -9.31 -14.24
C ILE A 284 28.57 -9.20 -13.58
N SER A 285 28.83 -9.93 -12.48
CA SER A 285 30.17 -9.98 -11.86
C SER A 285 31.18 -10.83 -12.64
N ARG A 286 30.75 -11.56 -13.69
CA ARG A 286 31.62 -12.38 -14.55
C ARG A 286 32.00 -11.60 -15.81
N GLU A 287 33.23 -11.81 -16.31
CA GLU A 287 33.82 -11.03 -17.43
C GLU A 287 33.07 -11.12 -18.77
N VAL A 288 32.14 -12.07 -18.94
CA VAL A 288 31.37 -12.26 -20.18
C VAL A 288 29.89 -12.05 -19.90
N VAL A 289 29.39 -10.86 -20.25
CA VAL A 289 27.96 -10.51 -20.18
C VAL A 289 27.29 -10.83 -21.51
N GLU A 290 26.19 -11.59 -21.48
CA GLU A 290 25.34 -11.84 -22.64
C GLU A 290 24.74 -10.53 -23.18
N GLU A 291 24.60 -10.39 -24.50
CA GLU A 291 24.10 -9.15 -25.14
C GLU A 291 22.69 -8.74 -24.63
N SER A 292 21.83 -9.72 -24.32
CA SER A 292 20.51 -9.51 -23.70
C SER A 292 20.54 -8.90 -22.29
N LYS A 293 21.71 -8.92 -21.64
CA LYS A 293 21.95 -8.38 -20.29
C LYS A 293 22.83 -7.12 -20.30
N ALA A 294 23.19 -6.61 -21.47
CA ALA A 294 24.11 -5.47 -21.61
C ALA A 294 23.59 -4.18 -20.95
N ASN A 295 22.29 -3.91 -21.04
CA ASN A 295 21.68 -2.74 -20.38
C ASN A 295 21.76 -2.83 -18.84
N LYS A 296 21.53 -4.02 -18.28
CA LYS A 296 21.62 -4.30 -16.83
C LYS A 296 23.06 -4.17 -16.35
N ALA A 297 24.03 -4.73 -17.08
CA ALA A 297 25.45 -4.57 -16.78
C ALA A 297 25.90 -3.10 -16.87
N GLY A 298 25.49 -2.38 -17.92
CA GLY A 298 25.77 -0.95 -18.07
C GLY A 298 25.17 -0.12 -16.94
N PHE A 299 23.97 -0.49 -16.47
CA PHE A 299 23.33 0.15 -15.31
C PHE A 299 24.11 -0.11 -14.01
N VAL A 300 24.50 -1.36 -13.75
CA VAL A 300 25.31 -1.72 -12.57
C VAL A 300 26.65 -0.97 -12.58
N GLN A 301 27.32 -0.88 -13.74
CA GLN A 301 28.55 -0.12 -13.88
C GLN A 301 28.32 1.36 -13.61
N TYR A 302 27.28 1.96 -14.21
CA TYR A 302 26.90 3.35 -13.95
C TYR A 302 26.64 3.63 -12.47
N THR A 303 25.95 2.71 -11.76
CA THR A 303 25.73 2.86 -10.31
C THR A 303 27.00 2.77 -9.49
N THR A 304 27.94 1.90 -9.88
CA THR A 304 29.25 1.77 -9.24
C THR A 304 30.10 3.04 -9.45
N ASP A 305 30.12 3.55 -10.68
CA ASP A 305 30.92 4.74 -11.05
C ASP A 305 30.37 6.03 -10.43
N CYS A 306 29.04 6.15 -10.31
CA CYS A 306 28.40 7.33 -9.70
C CYS A 306 28.42 7.32 -8.16
N CYS A 307 28.77 6.20 -7.53
CA CYS A 307 28.78 6.03 -6.07
C CYS A 307 29.99 5.20 -5.62
N PRO A 308 31.21 5.79 -5.58
CA PRO A 308 32.25 5.23 -4.73
C PRO A 308 31.70 5.14 -3.31
N MET A 309 31.81 3.98 -2.64
CA MET A 309 31.22 3.66 -1.33
C MET A 309 31.40 4.78 -0.27
N ASP A 310 32.43 5.61 -0.40
CA ASP A 310 32.73 6.73 0.49
C ASP A 310 31.75 7.93 0.39
N ARG A 311 30.85 7.99 -0.61
CA ARG A 311 29.94 9.11 -0.87
C ARG A 311 28.45 8.81 -0.77
N VAL A 312 28.07 7.73 -0.08
CA VAL A 312 26.65 7.38 0.20
C VAL A 312 25.93 8.47 1.02
N SER A 313 26.67 9.33 1.74
CA SER A 313 26.15 10.42 2.56
C SER A 313 25.49 11.57 1.77
N HIS A 314 25.78 11.72 0.47
CA HIS A 314 25.29 12.83 -0.37
C HIS A 314 24.01 12.54 -1.15
N LEU A 315 23.48 11.31 -1.08
CA LEU A 315 22.18 10.97 -1.67
C LEU A 315 21.05 11.66 -0.90
N SER A 316 20.32 12.54 -1.58
CA SER A 316 19.26 13.37 -0.99
C SER A 316 18.09 12.54 -0.43
N CYS A 317 17.85 11.36 -1.00
CA CYS A 317 16.76 10.47 -0.60
C CYS A 317 17.23 9.39 0.39
N ARG A 318 16.56 9.28 1.53
CA ARG A 318 16.81 8.25 2.55
C ARG A 318 16.58 6.84 1.99
N SER A 319 15.58 6.67 1.12
CA SER A 319 15.34 5.41 0.40
C SER A 319 16.54 5.04 -0.47
N SER A 320 17.08 5.95 -1.29
CA SER A 320 18.24 5.67 -2.14
C SER A 320 19.48 5.22 -1.36
N ARG A 321 19.69 5.68 -0.12
CA ARG A 321 20.80 5.20 0.72
C ARG A 321 20.58 3.78 1.23
N VAL A 322 19.36 3.42 1.61
CA VAL A 322 19.02 2.05 2.06
C VAL A 322 19.03 1.10 0.85
N ILE A 323 18.52 1.54 -0.31
CA ILE A 323 18.60 0.78 -1.57
C ILE A 323 20.05 0.49 -1.93
N MET A 324 20.92 1.51 -1.91
CA MET A 324 22.35 1.33 -2.21
C MET A 324 23.05 0.48 -1.15
N GLY A 325 22.65 0.59 0.12
CA GLY A 325 23.13 -0.29 1.19
C GLY A 325 22.71 -1.73 1.00
N LEU A 326 21.48 -1.99 0.52
CA LEU A 326 20.99 -3.34 0.22
C LEU A 326 21.63 -3.91 -1.05
N LEU A 327 21.80 -3.11 -2.10
CA LEU A 327 22.60 -3.52 -3.27
C LEU A 327 24.02 -3.83 -2.88
N ALA A 328 24.68 -2.95 -2.11
CA ALA A 328 26.04 -3.16 -1.65
C ALA A 328 26.10 -4.40 -0.76
N ALA A 329 25.17 -4.60 0.17
CA ALA A 329 25.10 -5.80 0.99
C ALA A 329 24.85 -7.07 0.17
N SER A 330 24.00 -6.99 -0.86
CA SER A 330 23.71 -8.11 -1.77
C SER A 330 24.95 -8.46 -2.61
N LEU A 331 25.63 -7.45 -3.16
CA LEU A 331 26.89 -7.59 -3.91
C LEU A 331 28.04 -8.08 -3.01
N ILE A 332 28.16 -7.60 -1.77
CA ILE A 332 29.15 -8.04 -0.78
C ILE A 332 28.89 -9.48 -0.35
N SER A 333 27.63 -9.84 -0.09
CA SER A 333 27.24 -11.22 0.28
C SER A 333 27.53 -12.21 -0.85
N LEU A 334 27.45 -11.75 -2.11
CA LEU A 334 27.81 -12.53 -3.30
C LEU A 334 29.33 -12.61 -3.55
N LEU A 335 30.14 -11.72 -2.97
CA LEU A 335 31.61 -11.75 -3.07
C LEU A 335 32.30 -12.54 -1.95
N LEU A 336 31.56 -12.92 -0.90
CA LEU A 336 32.03 -13.67 0.26
C LEU A 336 31.72 -15.18 0.20
N VAL A 337 31.10 -15.64 -0.90
CA VAL A 337 30.91 -17.05 -1.27
C VAL A 337 31.75 -17.31 -2.52
#